data_AF-A0A943BUD7-F1
#
_entry.id   AF-A0A943BUD7-F1
#
_cell.length_a   1.000
_cell.length_b   1.000
_cell.length_c   1.000
_cell.angle_alpha   90.00
_cell.angle_beta   90.00
_cell.angle_gamma   90.00
#
_symmetry.space_group_name_H-M   'P 1'
#
loop_
_entity.id
_entity.type
_entity.pdbx_description
1 polymer ?
#
loop_
_entity_poly.entity_id
_entity_poly.type
_entity_poly.pdbx_seq_one_letter_code
_entity_poly.pdbx_strand_id
1 'polypeptide(L)'
;MKKLTTISDIGSVKIGIDGQFTLDVPNGYGDGDTAVIICDKDEYKPEDYALWASVRGNNINIYEYDCSDEVVETLSGKYGIYVAGDRGVFLNKGAVIFEKWED
;
A
#
# COMPACT_ATOMS: atom_id res chain seq x y z
N MET A 1 -0.26 6.69 -12.95
CA MET A 1 -0.52 5.46 -12.17
C MET A 1 0.52 4.37 -12.46
N LYS A 2 1.21 3.90 -11.43
CA LYS A 2 2.06 2.70 -11.40
C LYS A 2 1.33 1.57 -10.67
N LYS A 3 1.47 0.34 -11.15
CA LYS A 3 0.96 -0.87 -10.51
C LYS A 3 2.11 -1.84 -10.30
N LEU A 4 2.18 -2.43 -9.12
CA LEU A 4 3.12 -3.51 -8.78
C LEU A 4 2.41 -4.55 -7.92
N THR A 5 3.07 -5.67 -7.67
CA THR A 5 2.54 -6.75 -6.85
C THR A 5 3.54 -7.05 -5.75
N THR A 6 3.02 -7.24 -4.53
CA THR A 6 3.76 -7.72 -3.37
C THR A 6 3.15 -9.04 -2.91
N ILE A 7 3.87 -9.82 -2.13
CA ILE A 7 3.41 -11.06 -1.51
C ILE A 7 3.10 -10.77 -0.03
N SER A 8 2.13 -11.47 0.53
CA SER A 8 1.71 -11.31 1.92
C SER A 8 1.47 -12.67 2.57
N ASP A 9 2.02 -12.89 3.77
CA ASP A 9 1.70 -14.03 4.64
C ASP A 9 1.07 -13.60 5.98
N ILE A 10 0.92 -12.29 6.22
CA ILE A 10 0.23 -11.76 7.41
C ILE A 10 -0.92 -10.79 7.06
N GLY A 11 -1.29 -10.72 5.79
CA GLY A 11 -2.41 -9.91 5.28
C GLY A 11 -2.06 -8.44 5.05
N SER A 12 -0.83 -8.13 4.59
CA SER A 12 -0.35 -6.76 4.56
C SER A 12 0.57 -6.38 3.40
N VAL A 13 0.71 -5.08 3.19
CA VAL A 13 1.82 -4.47 2.45
C VAL A 13 2.72 -3.80 3.47
N LYS A 14 3.93 -4.34 3.63
CA LYS A 14 4.93 -3.72 4.49
C LYS A 14 5.48 -2.46 3.82
N ILE A 15 5.52 -1.39 4.60
CA ILE A 15 6.19 -0.13 4.24
C ILE A 15 7.15 0.29 5.35
N GLY A 16 8.06 1.22 5.06
CA GLY A 16 8.93 1.73 6.11
C GLY A 16 9.98 2.69 5.61
N ILE A 17 10.84 3.12 6.53
CA ILE A 17 12.09 3.80 6.22
C ILE A 17 13.21 2.95 6.80
N ASP A 18 14.16 2.57 5.95
CA ASP A 18 15.26 1.67 6.32
C ASP A 18 15.99 2.15 7.59
N GLY A 19 16.25 1.22 8.51
CA GLY A 19 16.86 1.48 9.80
C GLY A 19 16.05 2.35 10.78
N GLN A 20 14.82 2.77 10.45
CA GLN A 20 14.00 3.62 11.31
C GLN A 20 12.72 2.94 11.79
N PHE A 21 11.87 2.49 10.87
CA PHE A 21 10.63 1.80 11.20
C PHE A 21 10.10 1.02 10.02
N THR A 22 9.27 0.02 10.32
CA THR A 22 8.39 -0.64 9.37
C THR A 22 6.96 -0.62 9.91
N LEU A 23 5.99 -0.69 9.00
CA LEU A 23 4.57 -0.72 9.29
C LEU A 23 3.88 -1.63 8.28
N ASP A 24 3.02 -2.50 8.78
CA ASP A 24 2.23 -3.42 7.96
C ASP A 24 0.86 -2.81 7.67
N VAL A 25 0.65 -2.41 6.41
CA VAL A 25 -0.62 -1.83 5.95
C VAL A 25 -1.57 -2.98 5.60
N PRO A 26 -2.77 -3.07 6.19
CA PRO A 26 -3.69 -4.17 5.90
C PRO A 26 -4.12 -4.16 4.42
N ASN A 27 -4.05 -5.30 3.74
CA ASN A 27 -4.43 -5.42 2.33
C ASN A 27 -5.93 -5.68 2.11
N GLY A 28 -6.68 -5.94 3.19
CA GLY A 28 -8.13 -6.21 3.17
C GLY A 28 -8.54 -7.60 2.67
N TYR A 29 -7.58 -8.51 2.43
CA TYR A 29 -7.84 -9.85 1.89
C TYR A 29 -7.18 -10.98 2.68
N GLY A 30 -5.97 -10.78 3.21
CA GLY A 30 -5.16 -11.82 3.84
C GLY A 30 -4.00 -12.27 2.96
N ASP A 31 -3.66 -13.56 3.01
CA ASP A 31 -2.45 -14.10 2.39
C ASP A 31 -2.51 -14.12 0.85
N GLY A 32 -1.34 -14.10 0.21
CA GLY A 32 -1.15 -14.19 -1.23
C GLY A 32 -0.74 -12.87 -1.91
N ASP A 33 -0.95 -12.81 -3.23
CA ASP A 33 -0.60 -11.64 -4.04
C ASP A 33 -1.44 -10.42 -3.64
N THR A 34 -0.78 -9.32 -3.33
CA THR A 34 -1.40 -8.03 -3.07
C THR A 34 -1.04 -7.03 -4.18
N ALA A 35 -2.04 -6.38 -4.77
CA ALA A 35 -1.79 -5.31 -5.72
C ALA A 35 -1.44 -4.01 -4.98
N VAL A 36 -0.38 -3.33 -5.41
CA VAL A 36 -0.04 -1.99 -4.95
C VAL A 36 -0.19 -1.01 -6.10
N ILE A 37 -0.98 0.03 -5.87
CA ILE A 37 -1.29 1.05 -6.87
C ILE A 37 -0.77 2.39 -6.37
N ILE A 38 0.10 3.03 -7.14
CA ILE A 38 0.64 4.36 -6.83
C ILE A 38 0.11 5.32 -7.88
N CYS A 39 -0.59 6.35 -7.48
CA CYS A 39 -1.27 7.25 -8.40
C CYS A 39 -1.22 8.71 -7.93
N ASP A 40 -1.40 9.64 -8.86
CA ASP A 40 -1.61 11.04 -8.48
C ASP A 40 -3.03 11.23 -7.93
N LYS A 41 -3.25 12.38 -7.28
CA LYS A 41 -4.55 12.75 -6.73
C LYS A 41 -5.65 12.67 -7.79
N ASP A 42 -6.78 12.08 -7.41
CA ASP A 42 -7.97 11.92 -8.26
C ASP A 42 -7.78 11.02 -9.50
N GLU A 43 -6.64 10.33 -9.64
CA GLU A 43 -6.37 9.43 -10.78
C GLU A 43 -7.05 8.05 -10.60
N TYR A 44 -7.18 7.55 -9.37
CA TYR A 44 -7.77 6.24 -9.09
C TYR A 44 -8.46 6.21 -7.71
N LYS A 45 -9.81 6.16 -7.70
CA LYS A 45 -10.64 6.14 -6.48
C LYS A 45 -11.75 5.09 -6.57
N PRO A 46 -11.46 3.80 -6.36
CA PRO A 46 -12.51 2.80 -6.23
C PRO A 46 -13.39 3.09 -5.02
N GLU A 47 -14.72 3.02 -5.21
CA GLU A 47 -15.74 3.39 -4.21
C GLU A 47 -15.68 2.54 -2.93
N ASP A 48 -15.11 1.34 -3.02
CA ASP A 48 -14.99 0.39 -1.90
C ASP A 48 -13.74 0.59 -1.03
N TYR A 49 -12.93 1.62 -1.32
CA TYR A 49 -11.68 1.87 -0.61
C TYR A 49 -11.80 3.08 0.31
N ALA A 50 -11.39 2.89 1.57
CA ALA A 50 -11.39 3.94 2.58
C ALA A 50 -9.95 4.38 2.86
N LEU A 51 -9.79 5.67 3.19
CA LEU A 51 -8.53 6.19 3.70
C LEU A 51 -8.22 5.47 5.02
N TRP A 52 -7.08 4.78 5.07
CA TRP A 52 -6.61 4.08 6.25
C TRP A 52 -5.63 4.92 7.06
N ALA A 53 -4.61 5.47 6.39
CA ALA A 53 -3.63 6.36 6.99
C ALA A 53 -3.05 7.31 5.94
N SER A 54 -2.20 8.22 6.39
CA SER A 54 -1.34 9.00 5.50
C SER A 54 0.11 8.91 5.95
N VAL A 55 1.04 8.88 5.00
CA VAL A 55 2.48 8.89 5.25
C VAL A 55 3.13 10.07 4.56
N ARG A 56 4.16 10.64 5.19
CA ARG A 56 4.95 11.74 4.62
C ARG A 56 6.42 11.54 4.93
N GLY A 57 7.26 11.71 3.92
CA GLY A 57 8.70 11.61 4.09
C GLY A 57 9.44 11.42 2.77
N ASN A 58 10.74 11.23 2.91
CA ASN A 58 11.60 10.79 1.83
C ASN A 58 12.01 9.33 2.10
N ASN A 59 12.26 8.57 1.04
CA ASN A 59 12.71 7.18 1.12
C ASN A 59 11.72 6.24 1.86
N ILE A 60 10.43 6.40 1.59
CA ILE A 60 9.40 5.47 2.06
C ILE A 60 9.45 4.25 1.16
N ASN A 61 9.99 3.15 1.67
CA ASN A 61 10.09 1.88 0.95
C ASN A 61 8.76 1.12 1.02
N ILE A 62 8.42 0.47 -0.10
CA ILE A 62 7.45 -0.61 -0.20
C ILE A 62 8.25 -1.89 -0.41
N TYR A 63 8.00 -2.89 0.43
CA TYR A 63 8.74 -4.15 0.40
C TYR A 63 8.02 -5.20 -0.47
N GLU A 64 8.78 -6.10 -1.10
CA GLU A 64 8.26 -7.17 -1.95
C GLU A 64 7.33 -8.10 -1.19
N TYR A 65 7.69 -8.40 0.06
CA TYR A 65 7.04 -9.38 0.89
C TYR A 65 7.03 -8.92 2.34
N ASP A 66 5.88 -9.02 3.00
CA ASP A 66 5.64 -8.47 4.34
C ASP A 66 6.49 -9.10 5.45
N CYS A 67 7.08 -10.28 5.22
CA CYS A 67 8.01 -10.90 6.15
C CYS A 67 9.49 -10.80 5.72
N SER A 68 9.83 -9.94 4.76
CA SER A 68 11.21 -9.68 4.31
C SER A 68 11.54 -8.18 4.24
N ASP A 69 12.80 -7.86 3.90
CA ASP A 69 13.29 -6.50 3.75
C ASP A 69 13.72 -6.18 2.30
N GLU A 70 13.32 -6.98 1.31
CA GLU A 70 13.55 -6.68 -0.11
C GLU A 70 12.64 -5.54 -0.57
N VAL A 71 13.21 -4.48 -1.14
CA VAL A 71 12.49 -3.26 -1.55
C VAL A 71 12.12 -3.34 -3.03
N VAL A 72 10.84 -3.12 -3.36
CA VAL A 72 10.34 -3.10 -4.75
C VAL A 72 10.04 -1.70 -5.27
N GLU A 73 9.86 -0.73 -4.37
CA GLU A 73 9.63 0.67 -4.72
C GLU A 73 10.03 1.58 -3.56
N THR A 74 10.50 2.78 -3.91
CA THR A 74 10.84 3.82 -2.94
C THR A 74 10.14 5.13 -3.31
N LEU A 75 9.28 5.61 -2.41
CA LEU A 75 8.48 6.82 -2.58
C LEU A 75 9.10 8.01 -1.84
N SER A 76 8.86 9.20 -2.37
CA SER A 76 9.09 10.47 -1.67
C SER A 76 7.87 11.39 -1.86
N GLY A 77 7.47 12.06 -0.79
CA GLY A 77 6.31 12.95 -0.75
C GLY A 77 5.30 12.62 0.35
N LYS A 78 4.06 13.03 0.14
CA LYS A 78 2.90 12.84 1.01
C LYS A 78 1.90 11.96 0.30
N TYR A 79 1.48 10.86 0.92
CA TYR A 79 0.56 9.90 0.32
C TYR A 79 -0.60 9.59 1.27
N GLY A 80 -1.81 9.60 0.74
CA GLY A 80 -2.95 8.92 1.37
C GLY A 80 -2.88 7.43 1.03
N ILE A 81 -3.01 6.58 2.04
CA ILE A 81 -3.03 5.13 1.91
C ILE A 81 -4.47 4.65 2.03
N TYR A 82 -5.00 4.04 0.97
CA TYR A 82 -6.36 3.54 0.92
C TYR A 82 -6.37 2.02 0.82
N VAL A 83 -7.27 1.41 1.58
CA VAL A 83 -7.44 -0.04 1.65
C VAL A 83 -8.92 -0.37 1.45
N ALA A 84 -9.20 -1.56 0.94
CA ALA A 84 -10.57 -2.03 0.79
C ALA A 84 -11.26 -2.08 2.16
N GLY A 85 -12.46 -1.51 2.28
CA GLY A 85 -13.29 -1.66 3.48
C GLY A 85 -13.91 -3.07 3.58
N ASP A 86 -14.67 -3.34 4.65
CA ASP A 86 -15.32 -4.64 4.93
C ASP A 86 -16.18 -5.24 3.79
N ARG A 87 -16.53 -4.44 2.77
CA ARG A 87 -17.28 -4.88 1.59
C ARG A 87 -16.40 -5.38 0.43
N GLY A 88 -15.12 -5.02 0.41
CA GLY A 88 -14.17 -5.41 -0.65
C GLY A 88 -13.52 -6.78 -0.45
N VAL A 89 -13.79 -7.45 0.68
CA VAL A 89 -13.25 -8.77 1.05
C VAL A 89 -13.69 -9.89 0.07
N PHE A 90 -14.63 -9.63 -0.83
CA PHE A 90 -15.27 -10.67 -1.65
C PHE A 90 -14.94 -10.66 -3.15
N LEU A 91 -14.07 -9.77 -3.64
CA LEU A 91 -13.71 -9.74 -5.07
C LEU A 91 -12.18 -9.77 -5.26
N ASN A 92 -11.64 -10.99 -5.26
CA ASN A 92 -10.34 -11.44 -5.80
C ASN A 92 -9.18 -10.43 -5.79
N LYS A 93 -8.28 -10.62 -4.81
CA LYS A 93 -6.98 -9.97 -4.61
C LYS A 93 -7.09 -8.51 -4.15
N GLY A 94 -7.08 -8.32 -2.82
CA GLY A 94 -7.05 -7.00 -2.20
C GLY A 94 -5.94 -6.10 -2.75
N ALA A 95 -6.10 -4.79 -2.63
CA ALA A 95 -5.11 -3.83 -3.07
C ALA A 95 -4.82 -2.79 -1.99
N VAL A 96 -3.64 -2.19 -2.05
CA VAL A 96 -3.27 -1.01 -1.27
C VAL A 96 -2.95 0.12 -2.24
N ILE A 97 -3.63 1.26 -2.08
CA ILE A 97 -3.50 2.41 -2.97
C ILE A 97 -2.74 3.51 -2.24
N PHE A 98 -1.68 4.02 -2.86
CA PHE A 98 -0.91 5.18 -2.44
C PHE A 98 -1.24 6.34 -3.37
N GLU A 99 -2.15 7.21 -2.94
CA GLU A 99 -2.51 8.43 -3.67
C GLU A 99 -1.59 9.56 -3.26
N LYS A 100 -0.83 10.12 -4.20
CA LYS A 100 0.05 11.26 -3.96
C LYS A 100 -0.77 12.52 -3.72
N TRP A 101 -0.51 13.19 -2.61
CA TRP A 101 -1.12 14.46 -2.24
C TRP A 101 -0.15 15.62 -2.46
N GLU A 102 -0.71 16.78 -2.79
CA GLU A 102 0.03 18.04 -2.76
C GLU A 102 0.40 18.39 -1.30
N ASP A 103 1.54 19.07 -1.15
CA ASP A 103 2.05 19.48 0.16
C ASP A 103 1.07 20.40 0.92
#